data_AF-A0A6A4V888-F1
#
_entry.id   AF-A0A6A4V888-F1
#
_cell.length_a   1.000
_cell.length_b   1.000
_cell.length_c   1.000
_cell.angle_alpha   90.00
_cell.angle_beta   90.00
_cell.angle_gamma   90.00
#
_symmetry.space_group_name_H-M   'P 1'
#
loop_
_entity.id
_entity.type
_entity.pdbx_description
1 polymer ?
#
loop_
_entity_poly.entity_id
_entity_poly.type
_entity_poly.pdbx_seq_one_letter_code
_entity_poly.pdbx_strand_id
1 'polypeptide(L)'
;MFQGGEEDDHPYVRVLETPAPERPLLARYLQPISWGGIGFASAFVFNLFARKPPLAGIQRHIALGGIGWVAGLYINKWIESNSAERDAVLKHYIQLHPEDFPVPERKKYSEILQPWSPLR
;
A
#
# COMPACT_ATOMS: atom_id res chain seq x y z
N MET A 1 -7.08 -21.74 -32.30
CA MET A 1 -8.18 -22.57 -31.77
C MET A 1 -7.82 -22.84 -30.33
N PHE A 2 -8.20 -21.93 -29.44
CA PHE A 2 -7.87 -22.02 -28.01
C PHE A 2 -8.92 -22.92 -27.35
N GLN A 3 -8.47 -23.93 -26.62
CA GLN A 3 -9.29 -24.83 -25.81
C GLN A 3 -9.96 -24.00 -24.70
N GLY A 4 -11.15 -23.48 -24.95
CA GLY A 4 -12.01 -22.89 -23.92
C GLY A 4 -13.01 -23.95 -23.48
N GLY A 5 -13.08 -24.23 -22.17
CA GLY A 5 -14.13 -25.11 -21.66
C GLY A 5 -13.95 -25.70 -20.27
N GLU A 6 -12.73 -25.85 -19.74
CA GLU A 6 -12.53 -26.50 -18.43
C GLU A 6 -11.44 -25.85 -17.55
N GLU A 7 -10.51 -25.11 -18.15
CA GLU A 7 -9.44 -24.39 -17.45
C GLU A 7 -9.87 -22.98 -16.99
N ASP A 8 -10.94 -22.43 -17.59
CA ASP A 8 -11.46 -21.08 -17.34
C ASP A 8 -12.20 -20.93 -15.99
N ASP A 9 -12.42 -22.02 -15.26
CA ASP A 9 -13.18 -22.05 -13.99
C ASP A 9 -12.28 -21.95 -12.74
N HIS A 10 -10.98 -21.69 -12.91
CA HIS A 10 -10.09 -21.45 -11.79
C HIS A 10 -10.44 -20.12 -11.09
N PRO A 11 -10.92 -20.15 -9.83
CA PRO A 11 -11.55 -18.98 -9.19
C PRO A 11 -10.60 -17.80 -9.00
N TYR A 12 -9.28 -18.05 -9.03
CA TYR A 12 -8.29 -16.99 -8.94
C TYR A 12 -8.22 -16.15 -10.21
N VAL A 13 -8.30 -16.75 -11.41
CA VAL A 13 -8.15 -16.02 -12.69
C VAL A 13 -9.19 -14.91 -12.82
N ARG A 14 -10.45 -15.21 -12.48
CA ARG A 14 -11.55 -14.22 -12.46
C ARG A 14 -11.27 -13.05 -11.50
N VAL A 15 -10.67 -13.31 -10.34
CA VAL A 15 -10.34 -12.25 -9.37
C VAL A 15 -9.21 -11.36 -9.89
N LEU A 16 -8.24 -11.92 -10.62
CA LEU A 16 -7.11 -11.14 -11.16
C LEU A 16 -7.55 -10.14 -12.23
N GLU A 17 -8.57 -10.49 -13.02
CA GLU A 17 -9.16 -9.64 -14.06
C GLU A 17 -10.00 -8.49 -13.50
N THR A 18 -10.43 -8.56 -12.24
CA THR A 18 -11.18 -7.44 -11.66
C THR A 18 -10.29 -6.20 -11.57
N PRO A 19 -10.80 -5.02 -11.99
CA PRO A 19 -10.04 -3.78 -11.86
C PRO A 19 -9.80 -3.49 -10.38
N ALA A 20 -8.60 -3.00 -10.05
CA ALA A 20 -8.29 -2.62 -8.69
C ALA A 20 -9.26 -1.53 -8.21
N PRO A 21 -9.79 -1.61 -6.98
CA PRO A 21 -10.67 -0.58 -6.45
C PRO A 21 -9.95 0.77 -6.39
N GLU A 22 -10.68 1.85 -6.68
CA GLU A 22 -10.12 3.20 -6.56
C GLU A 22 -9.71 3.48 -5.11
N ARG A 23 -8.56 4.13 -4.95
CA ARG A 23 -8.06 4.46 -3.61
C ARG A 23 -8.97 5.49 -2.95
N PRO A 24 -9.33 5.31 -1.67
CA PRO A 24 -10.09 6.32 -0.96
C PRO A 24 -9.30 7.64 -0.88
N LEU A 25 -10.02 8.76 -0.91
CA LEU A 25 -9.43 10.11 -0.92
C LEU A 25 -8.44 10.31 0.23
N LEU A 26 -8.75 9.78 1.41
CA LEU A 26 -7.88 9.84 2.58
C LEU A 26 -6.51 9.20 2.27
N ALA A 27 -6.48 7.97 1.77
CA ALA A 27 -5.23 7.27 1.46
C ALA A 27 -4.41 7.99 0.39
N ARG A 28 -5.06 8.68 -0.55
CA ARG A 28 -4.39 9.46 -1.61
C ARG A 28 -3.63 10.67 -1.06
N TYR A 29 -4.21 11.38 -0.09
CA TYR A 29 -3.60 12.60 0.46
C TYR A 29 -2.78 12.38 1.72
N LEU A 30 -2.95 11.25 2.42
CA LEU A 30 -2.23 10.98 3.66
C LEU A 30 -0.71 10.98 3.43
N GLN A 31 -0.22 10.32 2.39
CA GLN A 31 1.21 10.20 2.12
C GLN A 31 1.87 11.57 1.88
N PRO A 32 1.40 12.44 0.96
CA PRO A 32 1.96 13.79 0.81
C PRO A 32 1.82 14.68 2.05
N ILE A 33 0.68 14.60 2.76
CA ILE A 33 0.46 15.35 4.00
C ILE A 33 1.48 14.94 5.06
N SER A 34 1.70 13.64 5.25
CA SER A 34 2.67 13.12 6.22
C SER A 34 4.08 13.60 5.89
N TRP A 35 4.50 13.55 4.62
CA TRP A 35 5.81 14.06 4.21
C TRP A 35 5.96 15.58 4.38
N GLY A 36 4.90 16.35 4.11
CA GLY A 36 4.88 17.78 4.41
C GLY A 36 4.97 18.07 5.92
N GLY A 37 4.25 17.29 6.73
CA GLY A 37 4.30 17.35 8.19
C GLY A 37 5.69 17.01 8.75
N ILE A 38 6.37 16.02 8.18
CA ILE A 38 7.75 15.67 8.53
C ILE A 38 8.70 16.84 8.18
N GLY A 39 8.52 17.46 7.00
CA GLY A 39 9.27 18.65 6.62
C GLY A 39 9.10 19.81 7.61
N PHE A 40 7.86 20.09 8.03
CA PHE A 40 7.56 21.08 9.06
C PHE A 40 8.18 20.70 10.42
N ALA A 41 8.02 19.46 10.86
CA ALA A 41 8.56 18.95 12.12
C ALA A 41 10.11 19.02 12.14
N SER A 42 10.77 18.82 11.00
CA SER A 42 12.23 18.97 10.91
C SER A 42 12.70 20.39 11.24
N ALA A 43 11.95 21.41 10.82
CA ALA A 43 12.23 22.81 11.13
C ALA A 43 12.03 23.11 12.62
N PHE A 44 10.97 22.54 13.20
CA PHE A 44 10.70 22.60 14.64
C PHE A 44 11.85 22.01 15.46
N VAL A 45 12.27 20.79 15.11
CA VAL A 45 13.38 20.09 15.78
C VAL A 45 14.68 20.86 15.65
N PHE A 46 14.97 21.41 14.46
CA PHE A 46 16.18 22.21 14.25
C PHE A 46 16.22 23.45 15.17
N ASN A 47 15.10 24.16 15.31
CA ASN A 47 15.02 25.33 16.18
C ASN A 47 15.16 24.95 17.67
N LEU A 48 14.60 23.81 18.07
CA LEU A 48 14.75 23.26 19.41
C LEU A 48 16.22 22.97 19.73
N PHE A 49 16.94 22.31 18.81
CA PHE A 49 18.39 22.06 18.95
C PHE A 49 19.20 23.35 19.03
N ALA A 50 18.82 24.39 18.27
CA ALA A 50 19.47 25.69 18.28
C ALA A 50 19.15 26.55 19.52
N ARG A 51 18.41 26.01 20.51
CA ARG A 51 17.90 26.74 21.69
C ARG A 51 17.15 28.03 21.33
N LYS A 52 16.47 28.03 20.17
CA LYS A 52 15.60 29.09 19.70
C LYS A 52 14.15 28.70 19.99
N PRO A 53 13.21 29.66 20.08
CA PRO A 53 11.79 29.35 20.17
C PRO A 53 11.40 28.42 19.01
N PRO A 54 10.68 27.30 19.26
CA PRO A 54 10.49 26.27 18.23
C PRO A 54 9.80 26.77 16.95
N LEU A 55 8.88 27.72 17.08
CA LEU A 55 8.14 28.33 15.98
C LEU A 55 8.82 29.59 15.40
N ALA A 56 10.04 29.92 15.83
CA ALA A 56 10.76 31.05 15.27
C ALA A 56 11.05 30.86 13.78
N GLY A 57 10.74 31.89 12.97
CA GLY A 57 11.00 31.90 11.54
C GLY A 57 10.05 31.02 10.72
N ILE A 58 8.76 31.38 10.70
CA ILE A 58 7.69 30.65 9.98
C ILE A 58 8.00 30.41 8.50
N GLN A 59 8.76 31.32 7.88
CA GLN A 59 9.28 31.21 6.51
C GLN A 59 9.95 29.84 6.27
N ARG A 60 10.78 29.40 7.22
CA ARG A 60 11.54 28.16 7.12
C ARG A 60 10.66 26.92 7.30
N HIS A 61 9.67 27.00 8.18
CA HIS A 61 8.69 25.93 8.39
C HIS A 61 7.84 25.72 7.14
N ILE A 62 7.36 26.80 6.53
CA ILE A 62 6.59 26.75 5.28
C ILE A 62 7.46 26.22 4.14
N ALA A 63 8.71 26.69 4.01
CA ALA A 63 9.62 26.23 2.97
C ALA A 63 9.93 24.73 3.10
N LEU A 64 10.31 24.25 4.30
CA LEU A 64 10.64 22.83 4.51
C LEU A 64 9.39 21.94 4.43
N GLY A 65 8.24 22.40 4.91
CA GLY A 65 6.97 21.70 4.74
C GLY A 65 6.55 21.58 3.27
N GLY A 66 6.69 22.66 2.49
CA GLY A 66 6.41 22.65 1.06
C GLY A 66 7.34 21.72 0.27
N ILE A 67 8.64 21.74 0.58
CA ILE A 67 9.62 20.81 -0.02
C ILE A 67 9.26 19.35 0.33
N GLY A 68 8.94 19.09 1.61
CA GLY A 68 8.50 17.77 2.07
C GLY A 68 7.26 17.28 1.32
N TRP A 69 6.26 18.14 1.12
CA TRP A 69 5.06 17.82 0.36
C TRP A 69 5.36 17.40 -1.08
N VAL A 70 6.16 18.21 -1.80
CA VAL A 70 6.52 17.94 -3.20
C VAL A 70 7.32 16.64 -3.31
N ALA A 71 8.27 16.42 -2.40
CA ALA A 71 8.99 15.15 -2.33
C ALA A 71 8.04 13.97 -2.07
N GLY A 72 7.07 14.13 -1.16
CA GLY A 72 6.05 13.13 -0.88
C GLY A 72 5.20 12.77 -2.09
N LEU A 73 4.84 13.72 -2.95
CA LEU A 73 4.13 13.45 -4.20
C LEU A 73 4.96 12.59 -5.17
N TYR A 74 6.24 12.90 -5.32
CA TYR A 74 7.13 12.14 -6.20
C TYR A 74 7.36 10.72 -5.68
N ILE A 75 7.63 10.58 -4.38
CA ILE A 75 7.81 9.29 -3.71
C ILE A 75 6.53 8.45 -3.82
N ASN A 76 5.36 9.04 -3.59
CA ASN A 76 4.09 8.33 -3.69
C ASN A 76 3.86 7.79 -5.12
N LYS A 77 4.16 8.59 -6.15
CA LYS A 77 4.08 8.13 -7.55
C LYS A 77 5.04 6.97 -7.83
N TRP A 78 6.26 7.05 -7.31
CA TRP A 78 7.25 5.99 -7.49
C TRP A 78 6.83 4.67 -6.81
N ILE A 79 6.36 4.75 -5.56
CA ILE A 79 5.83 3.59 -4.83
C ILE A 79 4.67 2.97 -5.60
N GLU A 80 3.75 3.80 -6.10
CA GLU A 80 2.60 3.33 -6.88
C GLU A 80 3.03 2.58 -8.14
N SER A 81 3.95 3.16 -8.93
CA SER A 81 4.43 2.49 -10.14
C SER A 81 5.10 1.16 -9.85
N ASN A 82 5.93 1.09 -8.79
CA ASN A 82 6.63 -0.14 -8.42
C ASN A 82 5.66 -1.22 -7.92
N SER A 83 4.66 -0.83 -7.12
CA SER A 83 3.63 -1.77 -6.66
C SER A 83 2.76 -2.26 -7.81
N ALA A 84 2.37 -1.37 -8.74
CA ALA A 84 1.60 -1.75 -9.92
C ALA A 84 2.37 -2.72 -10.83
N GLU A 85 3.66 -2.50 -11.03
CA GLU A 85 4.52 -3.43 -11.81
C GLU A 85 4.62 -4.79 -11.13
N ARG A 86 4.85 -4.83 -9.81
CA ARG A 86 4.88 -6.08 -9.05
C ARG A 86 3.58 -6.85 -9.15
N ASP A 87 2.44 -6.18 -8.95
CA ASP A 87 1.13 -6.80 -9.04
C ASP A 87 0.84 -7.32 -10.46
N ALA A 88 1.27 -6.59 -11.50
CA ALA A 88 1.13 -7.01 -12.88
C ALA A 88 1.94 -8.28 -13.17
N VAL A 89 3.19 -8.36 -12.71
CA VAL A 89 4.06 -9.55 -12.86
C VAL A 89 3.46 -10.76 -12.14
N LEU A 90 2.97 -10.58 -10.91
CA LEU A 90 2.35 -11.65 -10.13
C LEU A 90 1.07 -12.16 -10.80
N LYS A 91 0.21 -11.26 -11.27
CA LYS A 91 -1.01 -11.62 -12.03
C LYS A 91 -0.66 -12.42 -13.27
N HIS A 92 0.32 -11.97 -14.04
CA HIS A 92 0.77 -12.66 -15.24
C HIS A 92 1.33 -14.06 -14.93
N TYR A 93 2.07 -14.21 -13.84
CA TYR A 93 2.59 -15.52 -13.43
C TYR A 93 1.47 -16.50 -13.08
N ILE A 94 0.47 -16.08 -12.30
CA ILE A 94 -0.67 -16.93 -11.91
C ILE A 94 -1.50 -17.33 -13.15
N GLN A 95 -1.61 -16.45 -14.14
CA GLN A 95 -2.29 -16.75 -15.41
C GLN A 95 -1.55 -17.78 -16.26
N LEU A 96 -0.21 -17.77 -16.22
CA LEU A 96 0.62 -18.71 -16.98
C LEU A 96 0.68 -20.10 -16.34
N HIS A 97 0.61 -20.15 -15.01
CA HIS A 97 0.76 -21.37 -14.21
C HIS A 97 -0.39 -21.55 -13.22
N PRO A 98 -1.64 -21.77 -13.67
CA PRO A 98 -2.76 -22.01 -12.77
C PRO A 98 -2.59 -23.29 -11.93
N GLU A 99 -1.85 -24.28 -12.43
CA GLU A 99 -1.58 -25.57 -11.79
C GLU A 99 -0.81 -25.47 -10.46
N ASP A 100 0.04 -24.46 -10.33
CA ASP A 100 0.83 -24.20 -9.11
C ASP A 100 -0.05 -23.71 -7.94
N PHE A 101 -1.28 -23.28 -8.23
CA PHE A 101 -2.19 -22.64 -7.27
C PHE A 101 -3.50 -23.43 -7.08
N PRO A 102 -3.46 -24.69 -6.64
CA PRO A 102 -4.67 -25.49 -6.46
C PRO A 102 -5.62 -24.82 -5.46
N VAL A 103 -6.92 -24.80 -5.77
CA VAL A 103 -7.94 -24.21 -4.90
C VAL A 103 -8.06 -25.02 -3.62
N PRO A 104 -7.71 -24.46 -2.44
CA PRO A 104 -7.84 -25.19 -1.19
C PRO A 104 -9.33 -25.35 -0.85
N GLU A 105 -9.68 -26.51 -0.29
CA GLU A 105 -11.02 -26.76 0.24
C GLU A 105 -11.32 -25.78 1.39
N ARG A 106 -12.36 -24.95 1.23
CA ARG A 106 -12.80 -24.00 2.26
C ARG A 106 -13.64 -24.71 3.32
N LYS A 107 -12.99 -25.17 4.39
CA LYS A 107 -13.66 -25.77 5.56
C LYS A 107 -14.28 -24.71 6.46
N LYS A 108 -15.45 -24.98 7.02
CA LYS A 108 -16.10 -24.06 7.96
C LYS A 108 -15.42 -24.14 9.33
N TYR A 109 -15.44 -23.05 10.10
CA TYR A 109 -14.96 -23.08 11.49
C TYR A 109 -15.69 -24.10 12.37
N SER A 110 -16.92 -24.48 12.03
CA SER A 110 -17.64 -25.57 12.70
C SER A 110 -17.00 -26.95 12.51
N GLU A 111 -16.23 -27.14 11.45
CA GLU A 111 -15.56 -28.40 11.08
C GLU A 111 -14.11 -28.46 11.59
N ILE A 112 -13.56 -27.33 12.03
CA ILE A 112 -12.17 -27.19 12.47
C ILE A 112 -12.13 -27.05 13.99
N LEU A 113 -11.69 -28.11 14.69
CA LEU A 113 -11.51 -28.08 16.15
C LEU A 113 -10.06 -27.71 16.48
N GLN A 114 -9.83 -26.44 16.80
CA GLN A 114 -8.52 -25.96 17.28
C GLN A 114 -8.44 -26.09 18.81
N PRO A 115 -7.26 -26.41 19.38
CA PRO A 115 -7.07 -26.40 20.81
C PRO A 115 -7.24 -24.98 21.37
N TRP A 116 -8.13 -24.82 22.36
CA TRP A 116 -8.33 -23.54 23.04
C TRP A 116 -7.26 -23.33 24.11
N SER A 117 -6.44 -22.29 23.96
CA SER A 117 -5.47 -21.87 24.97
C SER A 117 -5.99 -20.65 25.74
N PRO A 118 -6.41 -20.81 27.01
CA PRO A 118 -6.87 -19.67 27.82
C PRO A 118 -5.69 -18.77 28.21
N LEU A 119 -5.91 -17.46 28.19
CA LEU A 119 -5.03 -16.50 28.87
C LEU A 119 -5.30 -16.60 30.38
N ARG A 120 -4.27 -16.95 31.17
CA ARG A 120 -4.32 -16.99 32.64
C ARG A 120 -3.33 -16.01 33.23
#